data_AF-A0A1I5PFN2-F1
#
_entry.id   AF-A0A1I5PFN2-F1
#
_cell.length_a   1.000
_cell.length_b   1.000
_cell.length_c   1.000
_cell.angle_alpha   90.00
_cell.angle_beta   90.00
_cell.angle_gamma   90.00
#
_symmetry.space_group_name_H-M   'P 1'
#
loop_
_entity.id
_entity.type
_entity.pdbx_description
1 polymer ?
#
loop_
_entity_poly.entity_id
_entity_poly.type
_entity_poly.pdbx_seq_one_letter_code
_entity_poly.pdbx_strand_id
1 'polypeptide(L)'
;MTEHPIRIAALYHFTRFDDPAALRPPLAALCDKHGVKGTLLLAHEGINGTIAGSDAGIQAVLDHIRALPGCATLEVKESRADTMPFYRSKVRVKAEIVTMGQPDLDPVEGVGTYVAPEDWNALISDPDTIVIDTRNDYEVQIGSFEGAIDPETKSFREFPEWFRARRADFEAEGKTPKIAMFCTGGIRCEKSTAFVKSEGLDEVYHLKGGILKYLEEVPEEESLWKGECFVFDERVSVKHGLEIGEHTLCRACRMPLSPADLAHETYEEGVACRHCHAERTDEQRARYAERQRQSKLARERGEAHVGKVLDRDGDNG
;
A
#
# COMPACT_ATOMS: atom_id res chain seq x y z
N MET A 1 -10.09 -7.62 27.05
CA MET A 1 -10.74 -7.59 25.72
C MET A 1 -10.04 -6.51 24.95
N THR A 2 -9.43 -6.82 23.81
CA THR A 2 -8.77 -5.81 22.98
C THR A 2 -9.83 -4.83 22.47
N GLU A 3 -9.51 -3.54 22.52
CA GLU A 3 -10.41 -2.42 22.15
C GLU A 3 -10.86 -2.51 20.68
N HIS A 4 -10.12 -3.26 19.86
CA HIS A 4 -10.37 -3.49 18.44
C HIS A 4 -10.19 -4.99 18.10
N PRO A 5 -11.26 -5.72 17.71
CA PRO A 5 -11.24 -7.18 17.58
C PRO A 5 -10.61 -7.71 16.30
N ILE A 6 -10.43 -6.89 15.25
CA ILE A 6 -9.85 -7.32 13.98
C ILE A 6 -8.34 -7.04 13.99
N ARG A 7 -7.53 -8.09 13.80
CA ARG A 7 -6.08 -7.99 13.56
C ARG A 7 -5.85 -7.80 12.08
N ILE A 8 -5.02 -6.83 11.72
CA ILE A 8 -4.58 -6.56 10.36
C ILE A 8 -3.08 -6.82 10.30
N ALA A 9 -2.64 -7.63 9.34
CA ALA A 9 -1.24 -7.94 9.09
C ALA A 9 -0.87 -7.45 7.68
N ALA A 10 0.03 -6.47 7.63
CA ALA A 10 0.70 -6.06 6.40
C ALA A 10 2.08 -6.73 6.36
N LEU A 11 2.39 -7.39 5.25
CA LEU A 11 3.58 -8.21 5.13
C LEU A 11 4.15 -8.15 3.72
N TYR A 12 5.47 -8.29 3.62
CA TYR A 12 6.14 -8.65 2.39
C TYR A 12 7.40 -9.43 2.73
N HIS A 13 7.85 -10.27 1.81
CA HIS A 13 9.09 -10.99 1.94
C HIS A 13 9.63 -11.32 0.56
N PHE A 14 10.85 -10.84 0.28
CA PHE A 14 11.56 -11.21 -0.93
C PHE A 14 12.26 -12.55 -0.72
N THR A 15 11.88 -13.53 -1.53
CA THR A 15 12.49 -14.86 -1.54
C THR A 15 12.16 -15.56 -2.84
N ARG A 16 13.01 -16.50 -3.28
CA ARG A 16 12.80 -17.18 -4.55
C ARG A 16 11.79 -18.33 -4.38
N PHE A 17 10.66 -18.21 -5.06
CA PHE A 17 9.69 -19.29 -5.21
C PHE A 17 9.80 -19.91 -6.61
N ASP A 18 10.09 -21.20 -6.67
CA ASP A 18 10.19 -21.93 -7.95
C ASP A 18 8.84 -22.01 -8.66
N ASP A 19 7.76 -22.31 -7.93
CA ASP A 19 6.39 -22.37 -8.45
C ASP A 19 5.41 -21.60 -7.53
N PRO A 20 5.25 -20.28 -7.72
CA PRO A 20 4.27 -19.49 -6.98
C PRO A 20 2.82 -19.94 -7.21
N ALA A 21 2.53 -20.62 -8.33
CA ALA A 21 1.18 -21.09 -8.63
C ALA A 21 0.77 -22.27 -7.76
N ALA A 22 1.72 -23.15 -7.43
CA ALA A 22 1.50 -24.23 -6.47
C ALA A 22 1.22 -23.74 -5.04
N LEU A 23 1.75 -22.57 -4.65
CA LEU A 23 1.55 -21.99 -3.32
C LEU A 23 0.16 -21.35 -3.12
N ARG A 24 -0.51 -20.96 -4.22
CA ARG A 24 -1.78 -20.23 -4.14
C ARG A 24 -2.94 -21.06 -3.56
N PRO A 25 -3.26 -22.29 -4.02
CA PRO A 25 -4.39 -23.05 -3.49
C PRO A 25 -4.36 -23.30 -1.98
N PRO A 26 -3.25 -23.76 -1.36
CA PRO A 26 -3.23 -23.99 0.09
C PRO A 26 -3.38 -22.69 0.90
N LEU A 27 -2.76 -21.59 0.47
CA LEU A 27 -2.92 -20.28 1.11
C LEU A 27 -4.37 -19.77 1.01
N ALA A 28 -5.00 -19.90 -0.16
CA ALA A 28 -6.39 -19.48 -0.35
C ALA A 28 -7.34 -20.28 0.54
N ALA A 29 -7.20 -21.61 0.55
CA ALA A 29 -8.01 -22.49 1.38
C ALA A 29 -7.85 -22.19 2.89
N LEU A 30 -6.64 -21.84 3.32
CA LEU A 30 -6.36 -21.47 4.70
C LEU A 30 -7.02 -20.13 5.07
N CYS A 31 -6.92 -19.12 4.21
CA CYS A 31 -7.62 -17.85 4.41
C CYS A 31 -9.13 -18.07 4.52
N ASP A 32 -9.72 -18.85 3.61
CA ASP A 32 -11.16 -19.13 3.60
C ASP A 32 -11.60 -19.90 4.86
N LYS A 33 -10.85 -20.93 5.24
CA LYS A 33 -11.09 -21.73 6.46
C LYS A 33 -11.12 -20.86 7.73
N HIS A 34 -10.25 -19.87 7.81
CA HIS A 34 -10.11 -19.00 8.97
C HIS A 34 -10.88 -17.68 8.85
N GLY A 35 -11.65 -17.47 7.77
CA GLY A 35 -12.38 -16.22 7.52
C GLY A 35 -11.47 -15.00 7.35
N VAL A 36 -10.20 -15.20 7.00
CA VAL A 36 -9.24 -14.14 6.75
C VAL A 36 -9.52 -13.51 5.38
N LYS A 37 -9.62 -12.18 5.35
CA LYS A 37 -9.87 -11.40 4.13
C LYS A 37 -8.70 -10.48 3.83
N GLY A 38 -8.61 -10.00 2.60
CA GLY A 38 -7.49 -9.18 2.16
C GLY A 38 -6.90 -9.69 0.87
N THR A 39 -5.68 -9.28 0.57
CA THR A 39 -4.97 -9.69 -0.65
C THR A 39 -3.57 -10.16 -0.31
N LEU A 40 -3.21 -11.36 -0.78
CA LEU A 40 -1.85 -11.87 -0.86
C LEU A 40 -1.45 -11.99 -2.34
N LEU A 41 -0.29 -11.47 -2.68
CA LEU A 41 0.35 -11.54 -3.98
C LEU A 41 1.54 -12.48 -3.87
N LEU A 42 1.63 -13.44 -4.78
CA LEU A 42 2.73 -14.38 -4.92
C LEU A 42 3.40 -14.12 -6.27
N ALA A 43 4.72 -14.08 -6.30
CA ALA A 43 5.51 -14.05 -7.52
C ALA A 43 6.77 -14.88 -7.32
N HIS A 44 7.56 -15.09 -8.37
CA HIS A 44 8.85 -15.78 -8.24
C HIS A 44 9.79 -15.07 -7.25
N GLU A 45 9.65 -13.76 -7.12
CA GLU A 45 10.42 -12.92 -6.19
C GLU A 45 9.89 -12.88 -4.74
N GLY A 46 8.77 -13.56 -4.44
CA GLY A 46 8.31 -13.74 -3.05
C GLY A 46 6.82 -13.48 -2.84
N ILE A 47 6.48 -12.90 -1.68
CA ILE A 47 5.11 -12.64 -1.23
C ILE A 47 4.91 -11.20 -0.74
N ASN A 48 3.74 -10.62 -0.99
CA ASN A 48 3.33 -9.31 -0.46
C ASN A 48 1.84 -9.33 -0.16
N GLY A 49 1.38 -8.65 0.89
CA GLY A 49 -0.04 -8.44 1.06
C GLY A 49 -0.44 -7.79 2.36
N THR A 50 -1.74 -7.51 2.42
CA THR A 50 -2.41 -7.08 3.65
C THR A 50 -3.64 -7.96 3.84
N ILE A 51 -3.71 -8.59 5.02
CA ILE A 51 -4.80 -9.48 5.40
C ILE A 51 -5.36 -9.06 6.77
N ALA A 52 -6.63 -9.35 7.00
CA ALA A 52 -7.32 -9.05 8.25
C ALA A 52 -8.21 -10.22 8.68
N GLY A 53 -8.32 -10.43 9.99
CA GLY A 53 -9.06 -11.55 10.57
C GLY A 53 -9.04 -11.53 12.09
N SER A 54 -9.52 -12.62 12.69
CA SER A 54 -9.31 -12.89 14.11
C SER A 54 -7.82 -13.14 14.40
N ASP A 55 -7.39 -12.95 15.65
CA ASP A 55 -6.00 -13.22 16.06
C ASP A 55 -5.54 -14.62 15.65
N ALA A 56 -6.38 -15.62 15.93
CA ALA A 56 -6.11 -17.02 15.59
C ALA A 56 -6.07 -17.27 14.07
N GLY A 57 -6.96 -16.61 13.31
CA GLY A 57 -6.99 -16.75 11.86
C GLY A 57 -5.76 -16.13 11.19
N ILE A 58 -5.39 -14.91 11.59
CA ILE A 58 -4.16 -14.27 11.11
C ILE A 58 -2.95 -15.11 11.50
N GLN A 59 -2.87 -15.58 12.75
CA GLN A 59 -1.73 -16.38 13.21
C GLN A 59 -1.56 -17.65 12.36
N ALA A 60 -2.65 -18.38 12.09
CA ALA A 60 -2.60 -19.58 11.26
C ALA A 60 -2.06 -19.30 9.85
N VAL A 61 -2.47 -18.19 9.22
CA VAL A 61 -1.97 -17.80 7.90
C VAL A 61 -0.50 -17.40 7.95
N LEU A 62 -0.09 -16.62 8.96
CA LEU A 62 1.31 -16.22 9.14
C LEU A 62 2.25 -17.41 9.39
N ASP A 63 1.82 -18.38 10.20
CA ASP A 63 2.59 -19.59 10.48
C ASP A 63 2.77 -20.43 9.21
N HIS A 64 1.73 -20.52 8.37
CA HIS A 64 1.83 -21.17 7.07
C HIS A 64 2.81 -20.44 6.13
N ILE A 65 2.75 -19.10 6.07
CA ILE A 65 3.69 -18.32 5.25
C ILE A 65 5.12 -18.54 5.75
N ARG A 66 5.37 -18.51 7.06
CA ARG A 66 6.71 -18.73 7.63
C ARG A 66 7.27 -20.13 7.36
N ALA A 67 6.41 -21.11 7.13
CA ALA A 67 6.81 -22.46 6.72
C ALA A 67 7.14 -22.59 5.22
N LEU A 68 6.84 -21.58 4.40
CA LEU A 68 7.23 -21.56 2.99
C LEU A 68 8.75 -21.43 2.84
N PRO A 69 9.34 -21.95 1.74
CA PRO A 69 10.76 -21.84 1.48
C PRO A 69 11.26 -20.40 1.60
N GLY A 70 12.26 -20.17 2.45
CA GLY A 70 12.88 -18.86 2.63
C GLY A 70 12.08 -17.82 3.41
N CYS A 71 10.88 -18.13 3.91
CA CYS A 71 10.00 -17.17 4.61
C CYS A 71 10.08 -17.22 6.15
N ALA A 72 10.99 -18.00 6.73
CA ALA A 72 11.05 -18.19 8.19
C ALA A 72 11.24 -16.89 8.98
N THR A 73 11.91 -15.90 8.38
CA THR A 73 12.19 -14.58 8.98
C THR A 73 11.18 -13.51 8.58
N LEU A 74 9.99 -13.88 8.09
CA LEU A 74 8.94 -12.93 7.70
C LEU A 74 8.65 -11.94 8.84
N GLU A 75 8.93 -10.68 8.57
CA GLU A 75 8.50 -9.54 9.38
C GLU A 75 7.06 -9.16 9.01
N VAL A 76 6.26 -8.83 10.02
CA VAL A 76 4.84 -8.49 9.87
C VAL A 76 4.58 -7.22 10.65
N LYS A 77 3.88 -6.28 10.02
CA LYS A 77 3.38 -5.08 10.70
C LYS A 77 1.93 -5.26 11.03
N GLU A 78 1.59 -4.97 12.27
CA GLU A 78 0.29 -5.25 12.82
C GLU A 78 -0.42 -3.97 13.20
N SER A 79 -1.72 -3.95 12.93
CA SER A 79 -2.61 -2.89 13.37
C SER A 79 -3.97 -3.48 13.69
N ARG A 80 -4.85 -2.67 14.27
CA ARG A 80 -6.16 -3.10 14.70
C ARG A 80 -7.26 -2.29 14.03
N ALA A 81 -8.45 -2.89 13.94
CA ALA A 81 -9.65 -2.20 13.50
C ALA A 81 -10.90 -2.76 14.20
N ASP A 82 -11.94 -1.93 14.28
CA ASP A 82 -13.26 -2.33 14.79
C ASP A 82 -14.01 -3.24 13.83
N THR A 83 -13.83 -3.00 12.54
CA THR A 83 -14.56 -3.68 11.48
C THR A 83 -13.59 -4.25 10.44
N MET A 84 -14.04 -5.29 9.76
CA MET A 84 -13.25 -5.97 8.73
C MET A 84 -12.99 -5.01 7.55
N PRO A 85 -11.73 -4.60 7.27
CA PRO A 85 -11.42 -3.58 6.27
C PRO A 85 -11.36 -4.13 4.85
N PHE A 86 -11.62 -5.43 4.66
CA PHE A 86 -11.61 -6.11 3.37
C PHE A 86 -12.92 -6.85 3.11
N TYR A 87 -13.47 -6.70 1.91
CA TYR A 87 -14.71 -7.38 1.55
C TYR A 87 -14.54 -8.89 1.30
N ARG A 88 -13.38 -9.32 0.78
CA ARG A 88 -13.09 -10.69 0.35
C ARG A 88 -11.62 -11.06 0.48
N SER A 89 -11.34 -12.36 0.51
CA SER A 89 -9.98 -12.91 0.36
C SER A 89 -9.57 -12.95 -1.12
N LYS A 90 -8.31 -12.68 -1.42
CA LYS A 90 -7.69 -12.82 -2.74
C LYS A 90 -6.27 -13.33 -2.55
N VAL A 91 -5.95 -14.48 -3.13
CA VAL A 91 -4.56 -14.92 -3.32
C VAL A 91 -4.28 -14.94 -4.81
N ARG A 92 -3.32 -14.13 -5.27
CA ARG A 92 -3.05 -13.94 -6.70
C ARG A 92 -1.59 -14.19 -7.03
N VAL A 93 -1.36 -14.90 -8.11
CA VAL A 93 -0.04 -15.00 -8.73
C VAL A 93 0.15 -13.81 -9.66
N LYS A 94 1.32 -13.19 -9.59
CA LYS A 94 1.74 -12.02 -10.37
C LYS A 94 3.16 -12.21 -10.89
N ALA A 95 3.54 -11.40 -11.86
CA ALA A 95 4.93 -11.32 -12.33
C ALA A 95 5.85 -10.71 -11.26
N GLU A 96 5.34 -9.69 -10.55
CA GLU A 96 6.04 -8.99 -9.47
C GLU A 96 5.07 -8.82 -8.28
N ILE A 97 5.57 -8.95 -7.05
CA ILE A 97 4.82 -8.65 -5.82
C ILE A 97 4.67 -7.15 -5.58
N VAL A 98 5.50 -6.35 -6.24
CA VAL A 98 5.36 -4.90 -6.44
C VAL A 98 5.89 -4.54 -7.83
N THR A 99 5.01 -4.04 -8.70
CA THR A 99 5.35 -3.87 -10.13
C THR A 99 6.11 -2.58 -10.37
N MET A 100 7.42 -2.70 -10.61
CA MET A 100 8.27 -1.60 -11.10
C MET A 100 8.55 -1.73 -12.60
N GLY A 101 8.47 -2.95 -13.15
CA GLY A 101 8.76 -3.20 -14.56
C GLY A 101 10.24 -3.18 -14.91
N GLN A 102 11.11 -3.53 -13.95
CA GLN A 102 12.55 -3.75 -14.13
C GLN A 102 12.86 -5.23 -13.85
N PRO A 103 12.70 -6.14 -14.83
CA PRO A 103 12.77 -7.59 -14.61
C PRO A 103 14.19 -8.10 -14.31
N ASP A 104 15.22 -7.37 -14.72
CA ASP A 104 16.63 -7.73 -14.51
C ASP A 104 17.15 -7.30 -13.13
N LEU A 105 16.32 -6.58 -12.36
CA LEU A 105 16.69 -6.15 -11.02
C LEU A 105 16.38 -7.26 -10.01
N ASP A 106 17.43 -7.79 -9.37
CA ASP A 106 17.24 -8.69 -8.24
C ASP A 106 16.99 -7.86 -6.96
N PRO A 107 15.79 -7.91 -6.35
CA PRO A 107 15.52 -7.16 -5.11
C PRO A 107 16.24 -7.76 -3.89
N VAL A 108 16.77 -8.99 -3.98
CA VAL A 108 17.55 -9.62 -2.91
C VAL A 108 19.01 -9.15 -2.94
N GLU A 109 19.55 -8.88 -4.13
CA GLU A 109 20.93 -8.47 -4.33
C GLU A 109 20.99 -7.01 -4.82
N GLY A 110 21.44 -6.10 -3.95
CA GLY A 110 21.71 -4.70 -4.35
C GLY A 110 20.80 -3.65 -3.72
N VAL A 111 19.98 -4.03 -2.75
CA VAL A 111 19.17 -3.09 -1.97
C VAL A 111 20.01 -1.96 -1.35
N GLY A 112 19.40 -0.79 -1.16
CA GLY A 112 20.01 0.35 -0.47
C GLY A 112 20.21 0.10 1.02
N THR A 113 20.81 1.06 1.69
CA THR A 113 21.06 1.00 3.13
C THR A 113 19.75 1.22 3.90
N TYR A 114 19.35 0.24 4.72
CA TYR A 114 18.25 0.40 5.65
C TYR A 114 18.60 1.44 6.72
N VAL A 115 17.67 2.37 6.96
CA VAL A 115 17.77 3.38 8.03
C VAL A 115 16.61 3.16 8.99
N ALA A 116 16.92 3.02 10.27
CA ALA A 116 15.91 2.81 11.30
C ALA A 116 15.08 4.09 11.50
N PRO A 117 13.79 4.00 11.91
CA PRO A 117 12.96 5.18 12.11
C PRO A 117 13.55 6.27 13.00
N GLU A 118 14.23 5.88 14.07
CA GLU A 118 14.92 6.76 15.02
C GLU A 118 16.06 7.58 14.38
N ASP A 119 16.72 7.03 13.36
CA ASP A 119 17.80 7.69 12.62
C ASP A 119 17.30 8.44 11.39
N TRP A 120 16.04 8.21 10.98
CA TRP A 120 15.49 8.72 9.72
C TRP A 120 15.47 10.24 9.67
N ASN A 121 15.02 10.88 10.74
CA ASN A 121 14.91 12.34 10.82
C ASN A 121 16.24 13.05 10.59
N ALA A 122 17.33 12.51 11.16
CA ALA A 122 18.67 13.06 10.99
C ALA A 122 19.12 12.99 9.53
N LEU A 123 18.86 11.87 8.85
CA LEU A 123 19.17 11.70 7.44
C LEU A 123 18.38 12.68 6.56
N ILE A 124 17.07 12.78 6.75
CA ILE A 124 16.21 13.60 5.87
C ILE A 124 16.29 15.10 6.17
N SER A 125 16.91 15.48 7.29
CA SER A 125 17.20 16.89 7.63
C SER A 125 18.57 17.35 7.11
N ASP A 126 19.41 16.43 6.61
CA ASP A 126 20.68 16.79 5.97
C ASP A 126 20.39 17.51 4.63
N PRO A 127 20.84 18.76 4.44
CA PRO A 127 20.59 19.52 3.21
C PRO A 127 21.19 18.90 1.94
N ASP A 128 22.17 18.00 2.08
CA ASP A 128 22.78 17.26 0.97
C ASP A 128 22.04 15.95 0.65
N THR A 129 20.97 15.64 1.40
CA THR A 129 20.12 14.48 1.18
C THR A 129 18.87 14.85 0.39
N ILE A 130 18.67 14.13 -0.71
CA ILE A 130 17.46 14.22 -1.52
C ILE A 130 16.49 13.16 -1.03
N VAL A 131 15.36 13.62 -0.53
CA VAL A 131 14.30 12.77 0.00
C VAL A 131 13.25 12.56 -1.08
N ILE A 132 12.93 11.31 -1.41
CA ILE A 132 12.01 10.97 -2.50
C ILE A 132 10.88 10.08 -1.97
N ASP A 133 9.65 10.51 -2.19
CA ASP A 133 8.46 9.71 -1.95
C ASP A 133 8.25 8.75 -3.12
N THR A 134 8.40 7.45 -2.91
CA THR A 134 8.25 6.47 -4.00
C THR A 134 6.79 6.03 -4.21
N ARG A 135 5.85 6.72 -3.55
CA ARG A 135 4.42 6.43 -3.65
C ARG A 135 3.78 7.09 -4.86
N ASN A 136 2.56 6.67 -5.17
CA ASN A 136 1.80 7.30 -6.24
C ASN A 136 1.21 8.64 -5.76
N ASP A 137 0.91 9.52 -6.70
CA ASP A 137 0.38 10.86 -6.47
C ASP A 137 -0.77 10.94 -5.45
N TYR A 138 -1.76 10.06 -5.53
CA TYR A 138 -2.90 10.05 -4.62
C TYR A 138 -2.53 9.71 -3.17
N GLU A 139 -1.40 9.04 -2.96
CA GLU A 139 -0.88 8.71 -1.63
C GLU A 139 -0.09 9.88 -1.04
N VAL A 140 0.64 10.62 -1.88
CA VAL A 140 1.43 11.79 -1.50
C VAL A 140 0.51 12.96 -1.14
N GLN A 141 -0.59 13.14 -1.88
CA GLN A 141 -1.57 14.22 -1.68
C GLN A 141 -2.17 14.29 -0.28
N ILE A 142 -2.22 13.17 0.45
CA ILE A 142 -2.82 13.15 1.80
C ILE A 142 -1.79 13.22 2.93
N GLY A 143 -0.51 13.12 2.62
CA GLY A 143 0.57 13.28 3.58
C GLY A 143 1.90 12.76 3.04
N SER A 144 2.99 13.39 3.44
CA SER A 144 4.37 13.03 3.06
C SER A 144 5.37 13.57 4.09
N PHE A 145 6.64 13.21 3.98
CA PHE A 145 7.70 13.83 4.77
C PHE A 145 7.96 15.26 4.30
N GLU A 146 8.23 16.16 5.25
CA GLU A 146 8.59 17.55 4.95
C GLU A 146 9.83 17.60 4.04
N GLY A 147 9.76 18.38 2.96
CA GLY A 147 10.84 18.50 1.98
C GLY A 147 11.02 17.33 1.00
N ALA A 148 10.20 16.27 1.11
CA ALA A 148 10.26 15.16 0.16
C ALA A 148 9.79 15.58 -1.25
N ILE A 149 10.49 15.09 -2.26
CA ILE A 149 10.11 15.23 -3.65
C ILE A 149 8.99 14.25 -3.97
N ASP A 150 7.89 14.78 -4.52
CA ASP A 150 6.82 14.00 -5.16
C ASP A 150 7.18 13.73 -6.63
N PRO A 151 7.34 12.47 -7.05
CA PRO A 151 7.53 12.12 -8.45
C PRO A 151 6.30 12.36 -9.34
N GLU A 152 5.13 12.61 -8.75
CA GLU A 152 3.83 12.74 -9.41
C GLU A 152 3.41 11.49 -10.22
N THR A 153 3.99 10.34 -9.89
CA THR A 153 3.74 9.08 -10.60
C THR A 153 2.32 8.57 -10.36
N LYS A 154 1.62 8.15 -11.41
CA LYS A 154 0.32 7.47 -11.30
C LYS A 154 0.49 5.99 -10.94
N SER A 155 1.63 5.43 -11.30
CA SER A 155 2.01 4.07 -10.99
C SER A 155 3.51 3.96 -10.72
N PHE A 156 3.89 3.06 -9.81
CA PHE A 156 5.30 2.80 -9.49
C PHE A 156 6.16 2.35 -10.70
N ARG A 157 5.54 1.94 -11.81
CA ARG A 157 6.23 1.63 -13.07
C ARG A 157 6.85 2.85 -13.74
N GLU A 158 6.37 4.05 -13.42
CA GLU A 158 6.87 5.32 -13.96
C GLU A 158 8.12 5.81 -13.20
N PHE A 159 8.36 5.30 -11.99
CA PHE A 159 9.49 5.71 -11.15
C PHE A 159 10.85 5.61 -11.86
N PRO A 160 11.19 4.51 -12.57
CA PRO A 160 12.49 4.41 -13.26
C PRO A 160 12.73 5.51 -14.31
N GLU A 161 11.71 5.88 -15.08
CA GLU A 161 11.82 6.93 -16.09
C GLU A 161 11.96 8.30 -15.44
N TRP A 162 11.11 8.59 -14.45
CA TRP A 162 11.18 9.81 -13.66
C TRP A 162 12.57 9.99 -13.01
N PHE A 163 13.10 8.93 -12.40
CA PHE A 163 14.38 9.00 -11.70
C PHE A 163 15.54 9.28 -12.66
N ARG A 164 15.57 8.66 -13.84
CA ARG A 164 16.60 8.92 -14.85
C ARG A 164 16.58 10.38 -15.33
N ALA A 165 15.39 10.94 -15.53
CA ALA A 165 15.25 12.36 -15.87
C ALA A 165 15.79 13.25 -14.74
N ARG A 166 15.42 12.96 -13.49
CA ARG A 166 15.87 13.73 -12.32
C ARG A 166 17.39 13.61 -12.09
N ARG A 167 17.96 12.43 -12.32
CA ARG A 167 19.39 12.18 -12.19
C ARG A 167 20.21 13.02 -13.19
N ALA A 168 19.72 13.20 -14.40
CA ALA A 168 20.39 14.03 -15.41
C ALA A 168 20.60 15.48 -14.92
N ASP A 169 19.67 16.01 -14.10
CA ASP A 169 19.83 17.32 -13.47
C ASP A 169 20.99 17.32 -12.45
N PHE A 170 21.09 16.29 -11.62
CA PHE A 170 22.17 16.17 -10.62
C PHE A 170 23.54 16.07 -11.29
N GLU A 171 23.63 15.31 -12.37
CA GLU A 171 24.85 15.17 -13.17
C GLU A 171 25.23 16.49 -13.84
N ALA A 172 24.26 17.25 -14.36
CA ALA A 172 24.49 18.57 -14.93
C ALA A 172 25.00 19.58 -13.90
N GLU A 173 24.60 19.43 -12.64
CA GLU A 173 25.11 20.22 -11.50
C GLU A 173 26.44 19.70 -10.93
N GLY A 174 26.96 18.58 -11.44
CA GLY A 174 28.19 17.94 -10.94
C GLY A 174 28.05 17.35 -9.54
N LYS A 175 26.83 17.00 -9.13
CA LYS A 175 26.52 16.51 -7.78
C LYS A 175 26.30 15.00 -7.76
N THR A 176 26.70 14.37 -6.66
CA THR A 176 26.39 12.97 -6.32
C THR A 176 25.67 12.97 -4.97
N PRO A 177 24.36 13.30 -4.95
CA PRO A 177 23.64 13.48 -3.70
C PRO A 177 23.38 12.15 -2.99
N LYS A 178 23.17 12.20 -1.68
CA LYS A 178 22.56 11.10 -0.94
C LYS A 178 21.09 11.01 -1.34
N ILE A 179 20.60 9.80 -1.61
CA ILE A 179 19.19 9.57 -1.94
C ILE A 179 18.54 8.82 -0.78
N ALA A 180 17.54 9.43 -0.14
CA ALA A 180 16.72 8.81 0.88
C ALA A 180 15.32 8.54 0.34
N MET A 181 14.90 7.28 0.30
CA MET A 181 13.60 6.87 -0.24
C MET A 181 12.69 6.25 0.81
N PHE A 182 11.40 6.51 0.70
CA PHE A 182 10.40 5.90 1.57
C PHE A 182 9.12 5.56 0.81
N CYS A 183 8.33 4.67 1.41
CA CYS A 183 6.96 4.38 1.02
C CYS A 183 6.19 3.87 2.25
N THR A 184 4.91 3.52 2.09
CA THR A 184 4.05 3.06 3.20
C THR A 184 4.69 1.93 4.00
N GLY A 185 5.07 0.85 3.33
CA GLY A 185 5.49 -0.39 3.97
C GLY A 185 6.96 -0.78 3.76
N GLY A 186 7.74 -0.05 2.97
CA GLY A 186 9.12 -0.39 2.63
C GLY A 186 9.29 -1.14 1.30
N ILE A 187 8.34 -1.99 0.89
CA ILE A 187 8.50 -2.88 -0.28
C ILE A 187 8.86 -2.17 -1.60
N ARG A 188 8.35 -0.97 -1.88
CA ARG A 188 8.74 -0.20 -3.08
C ARG A 188 10.20 0.24 -2.99
N CYS A 189 10.66 0.59 -1.79
CA CYS A 189 12.02 1.04 -1.56
C CYS A 189 13.05 -0.07 -1.73
N GLU A 190 12.68 -1.33 -1.48
CA GLU A 190 13.51 -2.49 -1.77
C GLU A 190 13.91 -2.49 -3.25
N LYS A 191 12.94 -2.28 -4.15
CA LYS A 191 13.18 -2.17 -5.60
C LYS A 191 13.77 -0.83 -6.02
N SER A 192 13.24 0.28 -5.53
CA SER A 192 13.67 1.60 -6.00
C SER A 192 15.11 1.88 -5.60
N THR A 193 15.55 1.47 -4.40
CA THR A 193 16.95 1.66 -3.99
C THR A 193 17.91 0.78 -4.77
N ALA A 194 17.56 -0.49 -5.02
CA ALA A 194 18.37 -1.35 -5.88
C ALA A 194 18.46 -0.79 -7.30
N PHE A 195 17.37 -0.26 -7.83
CA PHE A 195 17.34 0.41 -9.12
C PHE A 195 18.25 1.64 -9.16
N VAL A 196 18.12 2.56 -8.19
CA VAL A 196 18.96 3.77 -8.13
C VAL A 196 20.45 3.42 -8.00
N LYS A 197 20.78 2.35 -7.26
CA LYS A 197 22.16 1.83 -7.20
C LYS A 197 22.64 1.28 -8.54
N SER A 198 21.78 0.57 -9.28
CA SER A 198 22.11 0.10 -10.64
C SER A 198 22.32 1.24 -11.64
N GLU A 199 21.76 2.42 -11.35
CA GLU A 199 21.99 3.65 -12.09
C GLU A 199 23.30 4.35 -11.65
N GLY A 200 24.09 3.80 -10.72
CA GLY A 200 25.44 4.28 -10.39
C GLY A 200 25.51 5.33 -9.28
N LEU A 201 24.49 5.42 -8.43
CA LEU A 201 24.57 6.16 -7.16
C LEU A 201 24.78 5.18 -6.01
N ASP A 202 25.83 5.38 -5.20
CA ASP A 202 26.16 4.45 -4.10
C ASP A 202 25.45 4.81 -2.79
N GLU A 203 25.30 6.11 -2.50
CA GLU A 203 24.70 6.62 -1.27
C GLU A 203 23.17 6.63 -1.33
N VAL A 204 22.59 5.43 -1.29
CA VAL A 204 21.16 5.21 -1.42
C VAL A 204 20.62 4.54 -0.17
N TYR A 205 19.67 5.20 0.47
CA TYR A 205 19.10 4.85 1.76
C TYR A 205 17.59 4.67 1.63
N HIS A 206 17.01 3.83 2.48
CA HIS A 206 15.56 3.82 2.64
C HIS A 206 15.10 3.57 4.08
N LEU A 207 13.90 4.05 4.37
CA LEU A 207 13.27 3.90 5.67
C LEU A 207 12.90 2.43 5.94
N LYS A 208 13.58 1.81 6.91
CA LYS A 208 13.32 0.44 7.34
C LYS A 208 11.92 0.35 7.93
N GLY A 209 11.08 -0.51 7.34
CA GLY A 209 9.68 -0.61 7.73
C GLY A 209 8.80 0.55 7.22
N GLY A 210 9.31 1.45 6.39
CA GLY A 210 8.51 2.52 5.77
C GLY A 210 7.79 3.43 6.77
N ILE A 211 6.86 4.23 6.23
CA ILE A 211 6.11 5.24 6.99
C ILE A 211 5.35 4.60 8.16
N LEU A 212 4.77 3.41 7.99
CA LEU A 212 4.00 2.77 9.06
C LEU A 212 4.86 2.52 10.31
N LYS A 213 6.09 2.04 10.13
CA LYS A 213 6.99 1.79 11.27
C LYS A 213 7.45 3.11 11.91
N TYR A 214 7.68 4.13 11.10
CA TYR A 214 8.00 5.47 11.59
C TYR A 214 6.88 6.07 12.44
N LEU A 215 5.62 5.98 11.99
CA LEU A 215 4.47 6.49 12.74
C LEU A 215 4.20 5.71 14.04
N GLU A 216 4.70 4.48 14.14
CA GLU A 216 4.62 3.62 15.32
C GLU A 216 5.71 3.92 16.35
N GLU A 217 6.95 4.15 15.90
CA GLU A 217 8.13 4.23 16.77
C GLU A 217 8.58 5.67 17.09
N VAL A 218 8.38 6.63 16.18
CA VAL A 218 8.83 8.02 16.36
C VAL A 218 7.74 8.84 17.05
N PRO A 219 8.05 9.53 18.16
CA PRO A 219 7.10 10.44 18.83
C PRO A 219 6.55 11.50 17.88
N GLU A 220 5.27 11.82 18.00
CA GLU A 220 4.60 12.80 17.13
C GLU A 220 5.25 14.19 17.23
N GLU A 221 5.75 14.57 18.40
CA GLU A 221 6.42 15.84 18.64
C GLU A 221 7.76 15.98 17.91
N GLU A 222 8.40 14.86 17.59
CA GLU A 222 9.66 14.80 16.84
C GLU A 222 9.43 14.49 15.35
N SER A 223 8.17 14.32 14.95
CA SER A 223 7.83 13.84 13.62
C SER A 223 8.04 14.90 12.53
N LEU A 224 8.69 14.47 11.44
CA LEU A 224 8.78 15.20 10.19
C LEU A 224 7.70 14.80 9.18
N TRP A 225 6.83 13.85 9.55
CA TRP A 225 5.68 13.46 8.75
C TRP A 225 4.57 14.51 8.83
N LYS A 226 3.98 14.88 7.69
CA LYS A 226 2.83 15.80 7.61
C LYS A 226 1.63 15.09 6.99
N GLY A 227 0.45 15.27 7.58
CA GLY A 227 -0.80 14.67 7.09
C GLY A 227 -0.99 13.22 7.52
N GLU A 228 -1.65 12.42 6.70
CA GLU A 228 -2.00 11.02 7.00
C GLU A 228 -1.35 10.06 6.00
N CYS A 229 -1.04 8.84 6.42
CA CYS A 229 -0.42 7.83 5.57
C CYS A 229 -1.48 6.97 4.89
N PHE A 230 -1.52 6.96 3.55
CA PHE A 230 -2.44 6.11 2.79
C PHE A 230 -2.20 4.62 3.03
N VAL A 231 -3.28 3.87 3.24
CA VAL A 231 -3.29 2.40 3.34
C VAL A 231 -4.29 1.76 2.37
N PHE A 232 -3.94 0.59 1.85
CA PHE A 232 -4.63 -0.07 0.73
C PHE A 232 -5.86 -0.89 1.16
N ASP A 233 -6.65 -0.35 2.08
CA ASP A 233 -7.85 -0.99 2.63
C ASP A 233 -8.92 0.04 3.00
N GLU A 234 -10.05 -0.40 3.55
CA GLU A 234 -11.19 0.50 3.81
C GLU A 234 -10.95 1.52 4.93
N ARG A 235 -9.82 1.46 5.65
CA ARG A 235 -9.39 2.55 6.55
C ARG A 235 -8.92 3.78 5.78
N VAL A 236 -8.46 3.60 4.53
CA VAL A 236 -7.97 4.63 3.60
C VAL A 236 -6.66 5.29 4.04
N SER A 237 -6.54 5.67 5.29
CA SER A 237 -5.35 6.30 5.85
C SER A 237 -5.18 5.99 7.34
N VAL A 238 -3.96 6.21 7.84
CA VAL A 238 -3.62 6.16 9.26
C VAL A 238 -2.80 7.38 9.69
N LYS A 239 -2.89 7.73 10.97
CA LYS A 239 -2.15 8.81 11.65
C LYS A 239 -1.00 8.25 12.50
N HIS A 240 -0.33 9.11 13.27
CA HIS A 240 0.60 8.68 14.32
C HIS A 240 -0.04 7.65 15.25
N GLY A 241 0.76 6.72 15.76
CA GLY A 241 0.26 5.58 16.53
C GLY A 241 -0.52 4.54 15.71
N LEU A 242 -0.50 4.65 14.38
CA LEU A 242 -1.28 3.82 13.45
C LEU A 242 -2.81 3.90 13.68
N GLU A 243 -3.27 5.01 14.25
CA GLU A 243 -4.70 5.30 14.42
C GLU A 243 -5.38 5.52 13.07
N ILE A 244 -6.68 5.20 12.98
CA ILE A 244 -7.44 5.38 11.74
C ILE A 244 -7.55 6.88 11.42
N GLY A 245 -7.25 7.24 10.18
CA GLY A 245 -7.33 8.61 9.69
C GLY A 245 -8.76 9.07 9.35
N GLU A 246 -8.89 10.31 8.86
CA GLU A 246 -10.18 10.91 8.51
C GLU A 246 -10.53 10.81 7.02
N HIS A 247 -9.61 10.30 6.20
CA HIS A 247 -9.85 10.18 4.77
C HIS A 247 -10.83 9.06 4.46
N THR A 248 -11.64 9.28 3.42
CA THR A 248 -12.49 8.25 2.83
C THR A 248 -12.18 8.09 1.35
N LEU A 249 -12.60 7.00 0.72
CA LEU A 249 -12.38 6.83 -0.72
C LEU A 249 -13.59 7.31 -1.51
N CYS A 250 -13.35 8.13 -2.53
CA CYS A 250 -14.34 8.37 -3.56
C CYS A 250 -14.73 7.03 -4.20
N ARG A 251 -16.00 6.65 -4.08
CA ARG A 251 -16.49 5.38 -4.63
C ARG A 251 -16.56 5.37 -6.17
N ALA A 252 -16.37 6.52 -6.81
CA ALA A 252 -16.29 6.65 -8.27
C ALA A 252 -14.85 6.57 -8.80
N CYS A 253 -13.95 7.44 -8.34
CA CYS A 253 -12.58 7.52 -8.87
C CYS A 253 -11.50 6.90 -7.98
N ARG A 254 -11.84 6.48 -6.74
CA ARG A 254 -10.90 5.91 -5.76
C ARG A 254 -9.82 6.87 -5.24
N MET A 255 -9.94 8.18 -5.50
CA MET A 255 -9.13 9.17 -4.80
C MET A 255 -9.49 9.19 -3.31
N PRO A 256 -8.50 9.32 -2.40
CA PRO A 256 -8.76 9.64 -1.01
C PRO A 256 -9.33 11.06 -0.91
N LEU A 257 -10.29 11.25 -0.01
CA LEU A 257 -11.04 12.48 0.20
C LEU A 257 -10.96 12.86 1.68
N SER A 258 -10.47 14.06 1.94
CA SER A 258 -10.50 14.69 3.26
C SER A 258 -11.93 15.14 3.64
N PRO A 259 -12.21 15.47 4.90
CA PRO A 259 -13.50 16.07 5.29
C PRO A 259 -13.87 17.32 4.47
N ALA A 260 -12.89 18.14 4.10
CA ALA A 260 -13.11 19.31 3.25
C ALA A 260 -13.55 18.92 1.82
N ASP A 261 -13.06 17.79 1.31
CA ASP A 261 -13.44 17.28 -0.01
C ASP A 261 -14.87 16.74 -0.02
N LEU A 262 -15.30 16.15 1.10
CA LEU A 262 -16.68 15.68 1.28
C LEU A 262 -17.66 16.86 1.42
N ALA A 263 -17.20 18.02 1.89
CA ALA A 263 -17.99 19.23 1.98
C ALA A 263 -18.03 20.06 0.69
N HIS A 264 -17.25 19.67 -0.33
CA HIS A 264 -17.17 20.38 -1.60
C HIS A 264 -18.47 20.24 -2.42
N GLU A 265 -18.89 21.29 -3.12
CA GLU A 265 -20.18 21.35 -3.84
C GLU A 265 -20.37 20.26 -4.93
N THR A 266 -19.26 19.76 -5.48
CA THR A 266 -19.25 18.72 -6.51
C THR A 266 -19.21 17.30 -5.93
N TYR A 267 -19.17 17.16 -4.60
CA TYR A 267 -19.21 15.87 -3.96
C TYR A 267 -20.63 15.31 -3.91
N GLU A 268 -20.77 14.09 -4.43
CA GLU A 268 -21.97 13.29 -4.29
C GLU A 268 -21.54 11.87 -3.91
N GLU A 269 -21.95 11.42 -2.72
CA GLU A 269 -21.54 10.12 -2.18
C GLU A 269 -21.84 9.01 -3.20
N GLY A 270 -20.84 8.21 -3.54
CA GLY A 270 -21.01 7.13 -4.50
C GLY A 270 -20.79 7.51 -5.97
N VAL A 271 -20.89 8.80 -6.31
CA VAL A 271 -21.09 9.30 -7.68
C VAL A 271 -19.92 10.14 -8.20
N ALA A 272 -19.53 11.18 -7.44
CA ALA A 272 -18.50 12.12 -7.88
C ALA A 272 -17.82 12.81 -6.70
N CYS A 273 -16.65 13.39 -6.97
CA CYS A 273 -15.95 14.31 -6.09
C CYS A 273 -15.26 15.38 -6.94
N ARG A 274 -14.64 16.39 -6.31
CA ARG A 274 -13.91 17.47 -7.00
C ARG A 274 -12.88 16.97 -8.02
N HIS A 275 -12.25 15.81 -7.76
CA HIS A 275 -11.21 15.26 -8.63
C HIS A 275 -11.75 14.62 -9.91
N CYS A 276 -13.00 14.13 -9.92
CA CYS A 276 -13.53 13.42 -11.08
C CYS A 276 -14.81 14.00 -11.65
N HIS A 277 -15.44 14.97 -10.98
CA HIS A 277 -16.73 15.51 -11.41
C HIS A 277 -16.70 15.96 -12.88
N ALA A 278 -15.66 16.71 -13.28
CA ALA A 278 -15.50 17.19 -14.66
C ALA A 278 -15.10 16.10 -15.67
N GLU A 279 -14.43 15.03 -15.22
CA GLU A 279 -13.95 13.95 -16.10
C GLU A 279 -15.01 12.89 -16.40
N ARG A 280 -16.09 12.83 -15.61
CA ARG A 280 -17.16 11.84 -15.79
C ARG A 280 -18.24 12.34 -16.72
N THR A 281 -18.76 11.44 -17.54
CA THR A 281 -19.96 11.69 -18.34
C THR A 281 -21.22 11.53 -17.49
N ASP A 282 -22.35 12.07 -17.95
CA ASP A 282 -23.65 11.90 -17.28
C ASP A 282 -24.04 10.42 -17.16
N GLU A 283 -23.78 9.63 -18.19
CA GLU A 283 -24.03 8.19 -18.19
C GLU A 283 -23.19 7.47 -17.11
N GLN A 284 -21.91 7.85 -16.96
CA GLN A 284 -21.05 7.30 -15.92
C GLN A 284 -21.55 7.67 -14.53
N ARG A 285 -21.95 8.94 -14.31
CA ARG A 285 -22.54 9.40 -13.04
C ARG A 285 -23.83 8.64 -12.71
N ALA A 286 -24.75 8.51 -13.67
CA ALA A 286 -25.99 7.76 -13.48
C ALA A 286 -25.75 6.30 -13.07
N ARG A 287 -24.78 5.62 -13.73
CA ARG A 287 -24.38 4.26 -13.35
C ARG A 287 -23.81 4.18 -11.93
N TYR A 288 -23.01 5.17 -11.53
CA TYR A 288 -22.43 5.22 -10.18
C TYR A 288 -23.50 5.49 -9.12
N ALA A 289 -24.45 6.38 -9.40
CA ALA A 289 -25.60 6.66 -8.54
C ALA A 289 -26.45 5.41 -8.32
N GLU A 290 -26.74 4.65 -9.37
CA GLU A 290 -27.51 3.41 -9.22
C GLU A 290 -26.76 2.38 -8.38
N ARG A 291 -25.45 2.20 -8.60
CA ARG A 291 -24.62 1.33 -7.73
C ARG A 291 -24.64 1.78 -6.27
N GLN A 292 -24.55 3.09 -6.01
CA GLN A 292 -24.61 3.62 -4.64
C GLN A 292 -25.98 3.37 -4.01
N ARG A 293 -27.05 3.58 -4.77
CA ARG A 293 -28.42 3.29 -4.32
C ARG A 293 -28.58 1.82 -3.95
N GLN A 294 -28.11 0.90 -4.78
CA GLN A 294 -28.14 -0.54 -4.48
C GLN A 294 -27.30 -0.90 -3.24
N SER A 295 -26.15 -0.26 -3.07
CA SER A 295 -25.29 -0.43 -1.90
C SER A 295 -25.98 0.04 -0.61
N LYS A 296 -26.64 1.20 -0.65
CA LYS A 296 -27.40 1.76 0.48
C LYS A 296 -28.57 0.85 0.87
N LEU A 297 -29.35 0.41 -0.12
CA LEU A 297 -30.49 -0.49 0.09
C LEU A 297 -30.06 -1.84 0.70
N ALA A 298 -28.92 -2.39 0.28
CA ALA A 298 -28.39 -3.60 0.89
C ALA A 298 -27.96 -3.38 2.35
N ARG A 299 -27.30 -2.26 2.64
CA ARG A 299 -26.90 -1.90 4.02
C ARG A 299 -28.12 -1.74 4.93
N GLU A 300 -29.19 -1.13 4.44
CA GLU A 300 -30.47 -1.00 5.17
C GLU A 300 -31.11 -2.37 5.45
N ARG A 301 -30.87 -3.38 4.59
CA ARG A 301 -31.30 -4.77 4.82
C ARG A 301 -30.33 -5.60 5.67
N GLY A 302 -29.18 -5.05 6.07
CA GLY A 302 -28.12 -5.80 6.75
C GLY A 302 -27.35 -6.77 5.83
N GLU A 303 -27.48 -6.61 4.51
CA GLU A 303 -26.83 -7.45 3.50
C GLU A 303 -25.55 -6.79 2.96
N ALA A 304 -24.53 -7.58 2.68
CA ALA A 304 -23.34 -7.09 1.99
C ALA A 304 -23.62 -6.92 0.47
N HIS A 305 -23.43 -5.71 -0.06
CA HIS A 305 -23.49 -5.46 -1.51
C HIS A 305 -22.13 -5.61 -2.20
N VAL A 306 -21.07 -5.05 -1.58
CA VAL A 306 -19.72 -5.08 -2.14
C VAL A 306 -19.02 -6.37 -1.74
N GLY A 307 -18.56 -7.14 -2.73
CA GLY A 307 -17.80 -8.37 -2.51
C GLY A 307 -18.63 -9.61 -2.19
N LYS A 308 -19.96 -9.56 -2.34
CA LYS A 308 -20.82 -10.74 -2.31
C LYS A 308 -20.35 -11.74 -3.38
N VAL A 309 -20.00 -12.96 -2.97
CA VAL A 309 -19.90 -14.08 -3.90
C VAL A 309 -21.35 -14.37 -4.28
N LEU A 310 -21.72 -14.08 -5.53
CA LEU A 310 -22.99 -14.57 -6.05
C LEU A 310 -22.84 -16.09 -6.15
N ASP A 311 -23.65 -16.83 -5.42
CA ASP A 311 -23.75 -18.27 -5.60
C ASP A 311 -24.07 -18.52 -7.08
N ARG A 312 -23.16 -19.20 -7.77
CA ARG A 312 -23.42 -19.75 -9.10
C ARG A 312 -24.24 -21.03 -8.91
N ASP A 313 -25.48 -20.87 -8.46
CA ASP A 313 -26.48 -21.92 -8.54
C ASP A 313 -27.58 -21.43 -9.48
N GLY A 314 -27.63 -22.06 -10.66
CA GLY A 314 -28.74 -21.92 -11.61
C GLY A 314 -28.35 -21.44 -13.00
N ASP A 315 -27.63 -22.28 -13.76
CA ASP A 315 -28.03 -22.45 -15.16
C ASP A 315 -27.86 -23.93 -15.54
N ASN A 316 -28.98 -24.65 -15.47
CA ASN A 316 -29.21 -25.89 -16.18
C ASN A 316 -29.71 -25.47 -17.56
N GLY A 317 -28.91 -25.71 -18.61
CA GLY A 317 -29.25 -25.44 -20.00
C GLY A 317 -28.07 -25.66 -20.94
#